data_AF-A0A7Y6BRZ0-F1
#
_entry.id   AF-A0A7Y6BRZ0-F1
#
_cell.length_a   1.000
_cell.length_b   1.000
_cell.length_c   1.000
_cell.angle_alpha   90.00
_cell.angle_beta   90.00
_cell.angle_gamma   90.00
#
_symmetry.space_group_name_H-M   'P 1'
#
loop_
_entity.id
_entity.type
_entity.pdbx_description
1 polymer ?
#
loop_
_entity_poly.entity_id
_entity_poly.type
_entity_poly.pdbx_seq_one_letter_code
_entity_poly.pdbx_strand_id
1 'polypeptide(L)'
;MRVDLGSGTNKYKDCIGIDRFDHEMTDMVHNFNRPIPMKNDSVDFVMCSHSLQYVDNLNSVMQDIYRICKHGAIVCIVAPYAHATMHMANPQFKQKFNEHSPQYWTTCPGSIQEDNEFSFDSSIVLSQPQIFHQTNMDFRLLKMEFFYFPAYHGLYNELELGILRQSQLNVAHQIMYHLLVVKEAISDEEIAIIKESQRLEEPDYIQGQRMQWIDKEDAEQPYNLENLRFVPPEETVVPDVRIEEKPLMPQRNSTRGSRKSTNSKTRQATKRKVSRRKKSSIKKL
;
A
#
# COMPACT_ATOMS: atom_id res chain seq x y z
N MET A 1 -18.86 -19.64 6.98
CA MET A 1 -17.69 -20.16 6.24
C MET A 1 -16.48 -19.30 6.56
N ARG A 2 -15.26 -19.80 6.31
CA ARG A 2 -14.01 -19.06 6.54
C ARG A 2 -13.22 -19.05 5.23
N VAL A 3 -12.61 -17.92 4.88
CA VAL A 3 -12.00 -17.70 3.57
C VAL A 3 -10.62 -17.09 3.72
N ASP A 4 -9.68 -17.52 2.90
CA ASP A 4 -8.35 -16.93 2.79
C ASP A 4 -8.16 -16.38 1.36
N LEU A 5 -8.08 -15.06 1.26
CA LEU A 5 -7.96 -14.33 -0.01
C LEU A 5 -6.51 -14.04 -0.34
N GLY A 6 -6.06 -14.59 -1.46
CA GLY A 6 -4.66 -14.60 -1.88
C GLY A 6 -3.83 -15.57 -1.03
N SER A 7 -4.34 -16.79 -0.84
CA SER A 7 -3.73 -17.83 -0.01
C SER A 7 -2.32 -18.23 -0.46
N GLY A 8 -1.97 -17.97 -1.73
CA GLY A 8 -0.69 -18.38 -2.31
C GLY A 8 -0.42 -19.88 -2.08
N THR A 9 0.81 -20.20 -1.70
CA THR A 9 1.21 -21.57 -1.36
C THR A 9 0.93 -21.96 0.09
N ASN A 10 0.50 -21.03 0.94
CA ASN A 10 0.33 -21.27 2.37
C ASN A 10 -1.06 -20.80 2.84
N LYS A 11 -2.06 -21.64 2.55
CA LYS A 11 -3.45 -21.42 2.94
C LYS A 11 -3.62 -21.42 4.46
N TYR A 12 -4.33 -20.43 4.98
CA TYR A 12 -4.68 -20.35 6.39
C TYR A 12 -5.59 -21.52 6.79
N LYS A 13 -5.34 -22.08 7.99
CA LYS A 13 -6.06 -23.26 8.48
C LYS A 13 -7.58 -23.05 8.52
N ASP A 14 -8.30 -24.13 8.23
CA ASP A 14 -9.76 -24.19 8.24
C ASP A 14 -10.46 -23.14 7.36
N CYS A 15 -9.75 -22.59 6.36
CA CYS A 15 -10.28 -21.63 5.40
C CYS A 15 -10.33 -22.22 3.98
N ILE A 16 -11.27 -21.71 3.18
CA ILE A 16 -11.29 -21.92 1.73
C ILE A 16 -10.28 -20.95 1.12
N GLY A 17 -9.23 -21.49 0.52
CA GLY A 17 -8.15 -20.72 -0.12
C GLY A 17 -8.56 -20.29 -1.52
N ILE A 18 -8.54 -18.97 -1.74
CA ILE A 18 -8.85 -18.34 -3.02
C ILE A 18 -7.61 -17.63 -3.52
N ASP A 19 -7.12 -18.00 -4.70
CA ASP A 19 -6.02 -17.30 -5.34
C ASP A 19 -6.26 -17.17 -6.85
N ARG A 20 -5.65 -16.17 -7.48
CA ARG A 20 -5.70 -16.02 -8.94
C ARG A 20 -4.86 -17.07 -9.65
N PHE A 21 -3.90 -17.67 -8.95
CA PHE A 21 -3.05 -18.75 -9.44
C PHE A 21 -3.48 -20.09 -8.85
N ASP A 22 -3.26 -21.14 -9.64
CA ASP A 22 -3.54 -22.51 -9.23
C ASP A 22 -2.33 -23.06 -8.46
N HIS A 23 -2.44 -23.09 -7.13
CA HIS A 23 -1.47 -23.70 -6.22
C HIS A 23 -2.05 -25.00 -5.66
N GLU A 24 -1.18 -25.89 -5.18
CA GLU A 24 -1.59 -27.20 -4.63
C GLU A 24 -2.65 -27.11 -3.52
N MET A 25 -2.60 -26.05 -2.71
CA MET A 25 -3.51 -25.83 -1.59
C MET A 25 -4.73 -24.94 -1.93
N THR A 26 -4.83 -24.43 -3.16
CA THR A 26 -5.91 -23.53 -3.60
C THR A 26 -7.21 -24.32 -3.78
N ASP A 27 -8.26 -23.94 -3.05
CA ASP A 27 -9.58 -24.58 -3.19
C ASP A 27 -10.39 -23.96 -4.34
N MET A 28 -10.15 -22.67 -4.62
CA MET A 28 -10.82 -21.94 -5.70
C MET A 28 -9.88 -20.99 -6.42
N VAL A 29 -9.64 -21.26 -7.70
CA VAL A 29 -8.87 -20.34 -8.56
C VAL A 29 -9.77 -19.18 -8.99
N HIS A 30 -9.57 -18.00 -8.40
CA HIS A 30 -10.34 -16.80 -8.70
C HIS A 30 -9.53 -15.52 -8.51
N ASN A 31 -9.65 -14.58 -9.46
CA ASN A 31 -9.09 -13.25 -9.34
C ASN A 31 -10.07 -12.32 -8.62
N PHE A 32 -9.80 -11.99 -7.36
CA PHE A 32 -10.61 -11.11 -6.52
C PHE A 32 -10.64 -9.63 -6.96
N ASN A 33 -10.02 -9.25 -8.08
CA ASN A 33 -10.37 -7.99 -8.78
C ASN A 33 -11.73 -8.08 -9.49
N ARG A 34 -12.33 -9.27 -9.54
CA ARG A 34 -13.70 -9.54 -9.97
C ARG A 34 -14.55 -9.92 -8.76
N PRO A 35 -15.89 -9.81 -8.84
CA PRO A 35 -16.76 -10.22 -7.76
C PRO A 35 -16.53 -11.69 -7.37
N ILE A 36 -16.22 -11.90 -6.09
CA ILE A 36 -15.97 -13.19 -5.47
C ILE A 36 -17.26 -14.02 -5.61
N PRO A 37 -17.20 -15.24 -6.18
CA PRO A 37 -18.35 -16.06 -6.51
C PRO A 37 -18.91 -16.78 -5.27
N MET A 38 -19.17 -16.02 -4.22
CA MET A 38 -19.73 -16.46 -2.95
C MET A 38 -21.03 -15.72 -2.68
N LYS A 39 -21.92 -16.41 -1.97
CA LYS A 39 -23.21 -15.86 -1.56
C LYS A 39 -22.99 -14.69 -0.59
N ASN A 40 -23.86 -13.71 -0.63
CA ASN A 40 -23.92 -12.66 0.38
C ASN A 40 -24.11 -13.28 1.77
N ASP A 41 -23.52 -12.66 2.80
CA ASP A 41 -23.72 -13.04 4.21
C ASP A 41 -23.45 -14.53 4.49
N SER A 42 -22.40 -15.08 3.89
CA SER A 42 -22.04 -16.50 4.02
C SER A 42 -20.72 -16.74 4.76
N VAL A 43 -19.91 -15.70 4.89
CA VAL A 43 -18.54 -15.77 5.45
C VAL A 43 -18.51 -15.14 6.85
N ASP A 44 -17.95 -15.87 7.80
CA ASP A 44 -17.78 -15.47 9.21
C ASP A 44 -16.37 -14.92 9.46
N PHE A 45 -15.39 -15.31 8.66
CA PHE A 45 -14.00 -14.89 8.78
C PHE A 45 -13.32 -14.77 7.41
N VAL A 46 -12.55 -13.70 7.21
CA VAL A 46 -11.72 -13.49 6.03
C VAL A 46 -10.27 -13.20 6.45
N MET A 47 -9.34 -13.99 5.93
CA MET A 47 -7.91 -13.73 5.99
C MET A 47 -7.46 -13.08 4.68
N CYS A 48 -6.66 -12.02 4.78
CA CYS A 48 -6.04 -11.32 3.67
C CYS A 48 -4.57 -11.07 4.00
N SER A 49 -3.71 -12.09 3.88
CA SER A 49 -2.28 -11.96 4.18
C SER A 49 -1.49 -11.63 2.90
N HIS A 50 -0.93 -10.42 2.84
CA HIS A 50 -0.11 -9.92 1.73
C HIS A 50 -0.75 -10.11 0.34
N SER A 51 -2.07 -9.98 0.25
CA SER A 51 -2.82 -10.15 -1.00
C SER A 51 -3.40 -8.83 -1.54
N LEU A 52 -3.94 -7.98 -0.66
CA LEU A 52 -4.69 -6.79 -1.06
C LEU A 52 -3.82 -5.68 -1.65
N GLN A 53 -2.50 -5.67 -1.46
CA GLN A 53 -1.61 -4.67 -2.10
C GLN A 53 -1.54 -4.79 -3.62
N TYR A 54 -1.93 -5.93 -4.19
CA TYR A 54 -1.86 -6.20 -5.63
C TYR A 54 -3.14 -5.85 -6.40
N VAL A 55 -4.22 -5.49 -5.71
CA VAL A 55 -5.53 -5.22 -6.34
C VAL A 55 -5.52 -3.90 -7.10
N ASP A 56 -6.32 -3.82 -8.15
CA ASP A 56 -6.46 -2.62 -8.98
C ASP A 56 -7.32 -1.56 -8.29
N ASN A 57 -8.42 -1.98 -7.64
CA ASN A 57 -9.34 -1.09 -6.94
C ASN A 57 -9.68 -1.65 -5.55
N LEU A 58 -8.98 -1.15 -4.53
CA LEU A 58 -9.16 -1.61 -3.15
C LEU A 58 -10.58 -1.43 -2.64
N ASN A 59 -11.21 -0.29 -2.91
CA ASN A 59 -12.57 -0.03 -2.45
C ASN A 59 -13.59 -1.01 -3.02
N SER A 60 -13.46 -1.37 -4.31
CA SER A 60 -14.33 -2.38 -4.93
C SER A 60 -14.15 -3.75 -4.28
N VAL A 61 -12.91 -4.14 -3.97
CA VAL A 61 -12.61 -5.42 -3.32
C VAL A 61 -13.11 -5.43 -1.88
N MET A 62 -12.91 -4.35 -1.13
CA MET A 62 -13.42 -4.22 0.25
C MET A 62 -14.96 -4.24 0.30
N GLN A 63 -15.64 -3.61 -0.66
CA GLN A 63 -17.11 -3.71 -0.79
C GLN A 63 -17.56 -5.15 -1.06
N ASP A 64 -16.79 -5.89 -1.85
CA ASP A 64 -17.11 -7.27 -2.18
C ASP A 64 -16.83 -8.23 -1.01
N ILE A 65 -15.76 -8.00 -0.26
CA ILE A 65 -15.49 -8.64 1.04
C ILE A 65 -16.66 -8.36 2.00
N TYR A 66 -17.08 -7.11 2.11
CA TYR A 66 -18.23 -6.73 2.95
C TYR A 66 -19.51 -7.45 2.50
N ARG A 67 -19.75 -7.57 1.20
CA ARG A 67 -20.92 -8.27 0.64
C ARG A 67 -20.98 -9.75 1.08
N ILE A 68 -19.86 -10.48 0.98
CA ILE A 68 -19.82 -11.92 1.31
C ILE A 68 -19.80 -12.18 2.82
N CYS A 69 -19.28 -11.24 3.61
CA CYS A 69 -19.21 -11.34 5.07
C CYS A 69 -20.60 -11.20 5.72
N LYS A 70 -20.83 -11.92 6.81
CA LYS A 70 -21.99 -11.71 7.69
C LYS A 70 -21.80 -10.49 8.58
N HIS A 71 -22.89 -10.03 9.19
CA HIS A 71 -22.77 -9.16 10.35
C HIS A 71 -21.97 -9.88 11.46
N GLY A 72 -21.05 -9.17 12.10
CA GLY A 72 -20.17 -9.72 13.14
C GLY A 72 -18.99 -10.53 12.61
N ALA A 73 -18.82 -10.64 11.29
CA ALA A 73 -17.67 -11.31 10.71
C ALA A 73 -16.37 -10.53 10.96
N ILE A 74 -15.27 -11.26 11.12
CA ILE A 74 -13.93 -10.67 11.32
C ILE A 74 -13.12 -10.77 10.04
N VAL A 75 -12.49 -9.65 9.66
CA VAL A 75 -11.56 -9.57 8.54
C VAL A 75 -10.17 -9.22 9.07
N CYS A 76 -9.22 -10.13 8.89
CA CYS A 76 -7.82 -9.90 9.20
C CYS A 76 -7.07 -9.52 7.92
N ILE A 77 -6.46 -8.35 7.90
CA ILE A 77 -5.65 -7.87 6.78
C ILE A 77 -4.22 -7.71 7.28
N VAL A 78 -3.26 -8.39 6.64
CA VAL A 78 -1.83 -8.13 6.82
C VAL A 78 -1.29 -7.57 5.53
N ALA A 79 -0.68 -6.39 5.58
CA ALA A 79 -0.22 -5.69 4.39
C ALA A 79 1.16 -5.04 4.59
N PRO A 80 1.92 -4.82 3.50
CA PRO A 80 3.12 -4.00 3.53
C PRO A 80 2.81 -2.57 4.00
N TYR A 81 3.57 -2.05 4.96
CA TYR A 81 3.33 -0.70 5.49
C TYR A 81 3.79 0.39 4.50
N ALA A 82 2.96 1.40 4.28
CA ALA A 82 3.16 2.40 3.23
C ALA A 82 4.46 3.21 3.36
N HIS A 83 4.98 3.40 4.58
CA HIS A 83 6.18 4.21 4.83
C HIS A 83 7.49 3.42 4.73
N ALA A 84 7.45 2.14 4.37
CA ALA A 84 8.65 1.41 4.00
C ALA A 84 9.01 1.67 2.53
N THR A 85 10.14 2.33 2.32
CA THR A 85 10.63 2.74 0.99
C THR A 85 10.83 1.56 0.03
N MET A 86 11.20 0.38 0.55
CA MET A 86 11.30 -0.85 -0.26
C MET A 86 9.95 -1.23 -0.90
N HIS A 87 8.84 -0.99 -0.22
CA HIS A 87 7.49 -1.26 -0.71
C HIS A 87 7.05 -0.20 -1.71
N MET A 88 7.43 1.06 -1.48
CA MET A 88 7.17 2.17 -2.40
C MET A 88 7.87 1.99 -3.75
N ALA A 89 9.05 1.39 -3.76
CA ALA A 89 9.82 1.11 -4.97
C ALA A 89 9.28 -0.10 -5.75
N ASN A 90 8.44 -0.94 -5.15
CA ASN A 90 7.91 -2.13 -5.80
C ASN A 90 6.76 -1.77 -6.77
N PRO A 91 6.93 -1.94 -8.09
CA PRO A 91 5.91 -1.59 -9.08
C PRO A 91 4.67 -2.50 -9.03
N GLN A 92 4.74 -3.65 -8.36
CA GLN A 92 3.60 -4.56 -8.21
C GLN A 92 2.63 -4.11 -7.13
N PHE A 93 3.07 -3.29 -6.17
CA PHE A 93 2.23 -2.80 -5.08
C PHE A 93 1.43 -1.59 -5.56
N LYS A 94 0.14 -1.82 -5.81
CA LYS A 94 -0.79 -0.82 -6.30
C LYS A 94 -1.46 -0.05 -5.16
N GLN A 95 -1.66 -0.72 -4.03
CA GLN A 95 -2.31 -0.16 -2.86
C GLN A 95 -1.31 0.08 -1.72
N LYS A 96 -1.57 1.11 -0.93
CA LYS A 96 -0.73 1.53 0.19
C LYS A 96 -1.55 1.48 1.46
N PHE A 97 -1.02 0.82 2.49
CA PHE A 97 -1.70 0.62 3.77
C PHE A 97 -0.97 1.34 4.90
N ASN A 98 -1.72 2.11 5.70
CA ASN A 98 -1.24 2.83 6.87
C ASN A 98 -2.34 3.00 7.92
N GLU A 99 -2.04 3.67 9.03
CA GLU A 99 -2.97 3.93 10.14
C GLU A 99 -4.28 4.62 9.72
N HIS A 100 -4.29 5.34 8.61
CA HIS A 100 -5.47 6.04 8.11
C HIS A 100 -6.33 5.18 7.18
N SER A 101 -5.84 4.02 6.73
CA SER A 101 -6.54 3.18 5.75
C SER A 101 -7.94 2.73 6.23
N PRO A 102 -8.13 2.30 7.49
CA PRO A 102 -9.46 1.90 7.99
C PRO A 102 -10.52 3.02 7.95
N GLN A 103 -10.11 4.30 8.01
CA GLN A 103 -11.03 5.45 7.99
C GLN A 103 -11.85 5.53 6.70
N TYR A 104 -11.38 4.92 5.62
CA TYR A 104 -12.07 4.90 4.32
C TYR A 104 -13.08 3.75 4.18
N TRP A 105 -13.11 2.81 5.12
CA TRP A 105 -13.96 1.61 5.05
C TRP A 105 -15.05 1.61 6.13
N THR A 106 -15.21 2.70 6.88
CA THR A 106 -16.22 2.84 7.91
C THR A 106 -17.18 3.98 7.60
N THR A 107 -18.43 3.83 8.06
CA THR A 107 -19.41 4.93 8.06
C THR A 107 -19.22 5.85 9.27
N CYS A 108 -18.50 5.42 10.30
CA CYS A 108 -18.24 6.19 11.53
C CYS A 108 -16.74 6.35 11.78
N PRO A 109 -16.07 7.33 11.16
CA PRO A 109 -14.63 7.54 11.30
C PRO A 109 -14.20 7.94 12.73
N GLY A 110 -15.13 8.45 13.55
CA GLY A 110 -14.84 8.92 14.92
C GLY A 110 -14.38 7.81 15.87
N SER A 111 -14.81 6.56 15.70
CA SER A 111 -14.46 5.46 16.62
C SER A 111 -13.01 4.97 16.48
N ILE A 112 -12.28 5.40 15.44
CA ILE A 112 -10.88 5.02 15.22
C ILE A 112 -9.92 5.92 16.04
N GLN A 113 -10.41 7.05 16.55
CA GLN A 113 -9.57 8.05 17.24
C GLN A 113 -9.17 7.65 18.66
N GLU A 114 -9.91 6.77 19.33
CA GLU A 114 -9.73 6.53 20.77
C GLU A 114 -8.45 5.74 21.10
N ASP A 115 -7.92 4.93 20.17
CA ASP A 115 -6.72 4.10 20.41
C ASP A 115 -5.40 4.69 19.86
N ASN A 116 -5.46 5.73 19.02
CA ASN A 116 -4.26 6.40 18.50
C ASN A 116 -3.99 7.64 19.37
N GLU A 117 -3.20 7.48 20.43
CA GLU A 117 -2.77 8.56 21.34
C GLU A 117 -2.11 9.76 20.62
N PHE A 118 -1.71 9.58 19.36
CA PHE A 118 -1.25 10.64 18.46
C PHE A 118 -2.20 10.84 17.28
N SER A 119 -3.37 11.37 17.57
CA SER A 119 -4.22 11.98 16.55
C SER A 119 -3.55 13.25 16.03
N PHE A 120 -2.90 13.18 14.87
CA PHE A 120 -2.88 14.35 13.99
C PHE A 120 -4.34 14.68 13.70
N ASP A 121 -4.71 15.96 13.87
CA ASP A 121 -6.08 16.42 13.79
C ASP A 121 -6.69 16.02 12.43
N SER A 122 -7.40 14.89 12.43
CA SER A 122 -8.01 14.31 11.24
C SER A 122 -9.14 15.20 10.73
N SER A 123 -9.51 16.27 11.47
CA SER A 123 -10.40 17.33 11.03
C SER A 123 -9.97 17.93 9.68
N ILE A 124 -8.67 17.97 9.38
CA ILE A 124 -8.18 18.53 8.11
C ILE A 124 -8.46 17.58 6.93
N VAL A 125 -8.44 16.26 7.13
CA VAL A 125 -8.81 15.27 6.09
C VAL A 125 -10.34 15.09 6.02
N LEU A 126 -11.04 15.17 7.16
CA LEU A 126 -12.50 15.16 7.26
C LEU A 126 -13.18 16.43 6.70
N SER A 127 -12.42 17.47 6.36
CA SER A 127 -12.95 18.68 5.72
C SER A 127 -13.49 18.45 4.28
N GLN A 128 -13.39 17.22 3.75
CA GLN A 128 -14.09 16.78 2.53
C GLN A 128 -15.18 15.74 2.83
N PRO A 129 -16.31 16.14 3.45
CA PRO A 129 -17.44 15.25 3.73
C PRO A 129 -18.05 14.60 2.46
N GLN A 130 -17.73 15.13 1.27
CA GLN A 130 -18.25 14.63 0.00
C GLN A 130 -17.62 13.29 -0.46
N ILE A 131 -16.43 12.91 0.04
CA ILE A 131 -15.77 11.65 -0.37
C ILE A 131 -16.25 10.46 0.49
N PHE A 132 -16.60 10.71 1.74
CA PHE A 132 -16.99 9.67 2.72
C PHE A 132 -18.44 9.18 2.55
N HIS A 133 -19.28 9.88 1.77
CA HIS A 133 -20.72 9.60 1.69
C HIS A 133 -21.13 8.48 0.70
N GLN A 134 -20.21 7.69 0.14
CA GLN A 134 -20.54 6.68 -0.89
C GLN A 134 -19.95 5.29 -0.65
N THR A 135 -19.57 4.94 0.58
CA THR A 135 -19.16 3.57 0.90
C THR A 135 -20.36 2.81 1.49
N ASN A 136 -20.93 1.87 0.73
CA ASN A 136 -21.98 0.96 1.21
C ASN A 136 -21.39 -0.16 2.12
N MET A 137 -20.37 0.16 2.91
CA MET A 137 -19.65 -0.78 3.77
C MET A 137 -19.28 -0.10 5.08
N ASP A 138 -19.37 -0.87 6.18
CA ASP A 138 -18.96 -0.42 7.51
C ASP A 138 -18.08 -1.48 8.17
N PHE A 139 -16.78 -1.20 8.20
CA PHE A 139 -15.76 -1.97 8.89
C PHE A 139 -15.29 -1.21 10.13
N ARG A 140 -15.48 -1.78 11.32
CA ARG A 140 -14.97 -1.20 12.57
C ARG A 140 -13.61 -1.78 12.91
N LEU A 141 -12.65 -0.89 13.19
CA LEU A 141 -11.32 -1.31 13.57
C LEU A 141 -11.34 -1.83 15.01
N LEU A 142 -11.03 -3.11 15.20
CA LEU A 142 -10.89 -3.73 16.53
C LEU A 142 -9.46 -3.64 17.04
N LYS A 143 -8.49 -3.93 16.16
CA LYS A 143 -7.07 -3.92 16.49
C LYS A 143 -6.26 -3.48 15.28
N MET A 144 -5.24 -2.68 15.54
CA MET A 144 -4.23 -2.31 14.56
C MET A 144 -2.86 -2.56 15.17
N GLU A 145 -1.99 -3.23 14.43
CA GLU A 145 -0.66 -3.58 14.91
C GLU A 145 0.39 -3.31 13.84
N PHE A 146 1.54 -2.81 14.28
CA PHE A 146 2.67 -2.45 13.42
C PHE A 146 3.84 -3.38 13.69
N PHE A 147 4.50 -3.79 12.62
CA PHE A 147 5.68 -4.65 12.67
C PHE A 147 6.89 -3.79 12.28
N TYR A 148 7.76 -3.59 13.25
CA TYR A 148 8.91 -2.69 13.13
C TYR A 148 10.10 -3.38 12.47
N PHE A 149 11.01 -2.60 11.89
CA PHE A 149 12.29 -3.17 11.46
C PHE A 149 13.11 -3.59 12.69
N PRO A 150 13.94 -4.64 12.58
CA PRO A 150 14.75 -5.14 13.70
C PRO A 150 15.61 -4.09 14.40
N ALA A 151 15.99 -3.00 13.69
CA ALA A 151 16.77 -1.90 14.24
C ALA A 151 16.04 -1.08 15.32
N TYR A 152 14.71 -1.20 15.43
CA TYR A 152 13.89 -0.45 16.39
C TYR A 152 13.38 -1.33 17.55
N HIS A 153 13.73 -2.62 17.56
CA HIS A 153 13.26 -3.55 18.60
C HIS A 153 14.01 -3.32 19.91
N GLY A 154 13.28 -3.27 21.04
CA GLY A 154 13.85 -3.15 22.40
C GLY A 154 14.48 -1.80 22.74
N LEU A 155 14.55 -0.85 21.80
CA LEU A 155 15.20 0.45 21.99
C LEU A 155 14.25 1.59 22.35
N TYR A 156 12.96 1.39 22.12
CA TYR A 156 11.95 2.44 22.20
C TYR A 156 10.68 1.90 22.85
N ASN A 157 9.99 2.74 23.61
CA ASN A 157 8.64 2.42 24.07
C ASN A 157 7.61 2.57 22.93
N GLU A 158 6.38 2.08 23.13
CA GLU A 158 5.33 2.13 22.11
C GLU A 158 5.00 3.56 21.64
N LEU A 159 5.06 4.52 22.57
CA LEU A 159 4.80 5.93 22.31
C LEU A 159 5.85 6.53 21.37
N GLU A 160 7.14 6.29 21.66
CA GLU A 160 8.28 6.72 20.85
C GLU A 160 8.26 6.06 19.47
N LEU A 161 7.95 4.76 19.39
CA LEU A 161 7.77 4.07 18.12
C LEU A 161 6.63 4.68 17.30
N GLY A 162 5.53 5.08 17.95
CA GLY A 162 4.44 5.80 17.31
C GLY A 162 4.89 7.13 16.69
N ILE A 163 5.63 7.94 17.44
CA ILE A 163 6.18 9.22 16.97
C ILE A 163 7.18 9.00 15.83
N LEU A 164 8.09 8.04 15.96
CA LEU A 164 9.07 7.71 14.93
C LEU A 164 8.38 7.27 13.64
N ARG A 165 7.38 6.39 13.74
CA ARG A 165 6.62 5.90 12.58
C ARG A 165 5.91 7.01 11.81
N GLN A 166 5.37 8.01 12.51
CA GLN A 166 4.70 9.16 11.89
C GLN A 166 5.68 10.19 11.32
N SER A 167 6.90 10.27 11.86
CA SER A 167 7.90 11.28 11.47
C SER A 167 8.95 10.79 10.47
N GLN A 168 9.22 9.49 10.41
CA GLN A 168 10.30 8.90 9.63
C GLN A 168 9.82 7.73 8.75
N LEU A 169 10.44 7.61 7.58
CA LEU A 169 10.27 6.43 6.71
C LEU A 169 11.12 5.27 7.26
N ASN A 170 10.76 4.04 6.86
CA ASN A 170 11.47 2.80 7.21
C ASN A 170 11.54 2.47 8.72
N VAL A 171 10.52 2.85 9.48
CA VAL A 171 10.39 2.46 10.90
C VAL A 171 9.61 1.15 11.04
N ALA A 172 8.45 1.07 10.40
CA ALA A 172 7.66 -0.15 10.26
C ALA A 172 7.70 -0.67 8.82
N HIS A 173 7.64 -1.99 8.67
CA HIS A 173 7.66 -2.64 7.36
C HIS A 173 6.32 -3.33 7.03
N GLN A 174 5.50 -3.61 8.03
CA GLN A 174 4.23 -4.31 7.85
C GLN A 174 3.21 -3.80 8.87
N ILE A 175 1.94 -3.90 8.49
CA ILE A 175 0.79 -3.50 9.29
C ILE A 175 -0.26 -4.59 9.25
N MET A 176 -0.95 -4.80 10.36
CA MET A 176 -2.07 -5.71 10.49
C MET A 176 -3.30 -4.97 11.02
N TYR A 177 -4.45 -5.28 10.45
CA TYR A 177 -5.75 -4.81 10.90
C TYR A 177 -6.66 -6.00 11.20
N HIS A 178 -7.39 -5.89 12.30
CA HIS A 178 -8.57 -6.69 12.57
C HIS A 178 -9.79 -5.79 12.47
N LEU A 179 -10.65 -6.10 11.49
CA LEU A 179 -11.84 -5.33 11.18
C LEU A 179 -13.09 -6.17 11.49
N LEU A 180 -14.06 -5.56 12.15
CA LEU A 180 -15.40 -6.12 12.38
C LEU A 180 -16.35 -5.63 11.29
N VAL A 181 -17.10 -6.55 10.70
CA VAL A 181 -18.13 -6.22 9.71
C VAL A 181 -19.45 -5.88 10.40
N VAL A 182 -19.87 -4.62 10.28
CA VAL A 182 -21.11 -4.11 10.88
C VAL A 182 -22.14 -3.88 9.79
N LYS A 183 -23.27 -4.60 9.83
CA LYS A 183 -24.40 -4.44 8.89
C LYS A 183 -25.68 -4.03 9.59
N GLU A 184 -25.78 -4.36 10.87
CA GLU A 184 -26.89 -4.04 11.75
C GLU A 184 -26.38 -3.08 12.84
N ALA A 185 -27.29 -2.37 13.51
CA ALA A 185 -26.90 -1.44 14.57
C ALA A 185 -26.28 -2.23 15.74
N ILE A 186 -25.04 -1.89 16.08
CA ILE A 186 -24.30 -2.48 17.20
C ILE A 186 -23.93 -1.35 18.18
N SER A 187 -23.96 -1.65 19.48
CA SER A 187 -23.54 -0.68 20.50
C SER A 187 -22.01 -0.68 20.65
N ASP A 188 -21.45 0.46 21.09
CA ASP A 188 -19.99 0.57 21.33
C ASP A 188 -19.54 -0.38 22.46
N GLU A 189 -20.42 -0.68 23.42
CA GLU A 189 -20.20 -1.64 24.49
C GLU A 189 -20.02 -3.06 23.94
N GLU A 190 -20.88 -3.48 23.01
CA GLU A 190 -20.76 -4.78 22.33
C GLU A 190 -19.46 -4.88 21.53
N ILE A 191 -19.05 -3.80 20.87
CA ILE A 191 -17.75 -3.77 20.15
C ILE A 191 -16.60 -3.95 21.13
N ALA A 192 -16.62 -3.29 22.29
CA ALA A 192 -15.60 -3.45 23.33
C ALA A 192 -15.55 -4.90 23.86
N ILE A 193 -16.71 -5.51 24.09
CA ILE A 193 -16.80 -6.93 24.48
C ILE A 193 -16.22 -7.82 23.39
N ILE A 194 -16.51 -7.56 22.11
CA ILE A 194 -15.95 -8.34 21.00
C ILE A 194 -14.43 -8.19 20.96
N LYS A 195 -13.91 -6.97 21.16
CA LYS A 195 -12.47 -6.68 21.20
C LYS A 195 -11.74 -7.45 22.30
N GLU A 196 -12.36 -7.61 23.48
CA GLU A 196 -11.77 -8.31 24.63
C GLU A 196 -12.03 -9.83 24.66
N SER A 197 -13.21 -10.26 24.21
CA SER A 197 -13.67 -11.66 24.35
C SER A 197 -13.31 -12.55 23.18
N GLN A 198 -13.20 -12.01 21.95
CA GLN A 198 -12.83 -12.81 20.78
C GLN A 198 -11.32 -12.84 20.60
N ARG A 199 -10.77 -14.05 20.55
CA ARG A 199 -9.39 -14.25 20.11
C ARG A 199 -9.29 -13.89 18.63
N LEU A 200 -8.78 -12.69 18.36
CA LEU A 200 -8.54 -12.20 17.01
C LEU A 200 -7.53 -13.10 16.29
N GLU A 201 -8.00 -13.80 15.26
CA GLU A 201 -7.19 -14.75 14.52
C GLU A 201 -6.19 -14.04 13.59
N GLU A 202 -4.99 -14.60 13.49
CA GLU A 202 -3.86 -14.03 12.76
C GLU A 202 -3.03 -15.14 12.10
N PRO A 203 -2.24 -14.83 11.06
CA PRO A 203 -1.35 -15.81 10.44
C PRO A 203 -0.29 -16.36 11.40
N ASP A 204 0.06 -17.65 11.25
CA ASP A 204 0.99 -18.31 12.18
C ASP A 204 2.40 -17.66 12.21
N TYR A 205 2.86 -17.11 11.09
CA TYR A 205 4.17 -16.43 11.03
C TYR A 205 4.22 -15.13 11.85
N ILE A 206 3.08 -14.50 12.11
CA ILE A 206 2.99 -13.29 12.95
C ILE A 206 3.38 -13.61 14.39
N GLN A 207 2.95 -14.75 14.90
CA GLN A 207 3.34 -15.21 16.24
C GLN A 207 4.85 -15.42 16.31
N GLY A 208 5.45 -16.02 15.27
CA GLY A 208 6.89 -16.17 15.16
C GLY A 208 7.63 -14.84 15.13
N GLN A 209 7.10 -13.83 14.42
CA GLN A 209 7.65 -12.48 14.44
C GLN A 209 7.63 -11.90 15.86
N ARG A 210 6.51 -12.04 16.59
CA ARG A 210 6.43 -11.58 17.99
C ARG A 210 7.41 -12.29 18.92
N MET A 211 7.61 -13.61 18.75
CA MET A 211 8.53 -14.38 19.60
C MET A 211 10.01 -14.05 19.31
N GLN A 212 10.38 -13.77 18.06
CA GLN A 212 11.70 -13.26 17.72
C GLN A 212 12.02 -11.91 18.37
N TRP A 213 11.00 -11.22 18.92
CA TRP A 213 11.16 -9.99 19.69
C TRP A 213 11.56 -10.30 21.15
N ILE A 214 10.88 -11.25 21.80
CA ILE A 214 11.10 -11.60 23.21
C ILE A 214 12.54 -12.12 23.42
N ASP A 215 13.03 -13.00 22.55
CA ASP A 215 14.39 -13.56 22.67
C ASP A 215 15.50 -12.51 22.43
N LYS A 216 15.17 -11.32 21.89
CA LYS A 216 16.12 -10.22 21.67
C LYS A 216 16.06 -9.11 22.73
N GLU A 217 14.98 -9.02 23.51
CA GLU A 217 14.90 -8.08 24.65
C GLU A 217 15.93 -8.41 25.74
N ASP A 218 16.27 -9.69 25.92
CA ASP A 218 17.31 -10.14 26.86
C ASP A 218 18.75 -9.94 26.35
N ALA A 219 18.92 -9.49 25.10
CA ALA A 219 20.22 -9.23 24.51
C ALA A 219 20.43 -7.72 24.34
N GLU A 220 20.93 -7.05 25.38
CA GLU A 220 21.53 -5.73 25.25
C GLU A 220 22.63 -5.77 24.18
N GLN A 221 22.33 -5.32 22.96
CA GLN A 221 23.28 -5.20 21.86
C GLN A 221 23.33 -3.73 21.43
N PRO A 222 24.30 -2.94 21.94
CA PRO A 222 24.49 -1.57 21.50
C PRO A 222 24.96 -1.55 20.03
N TYR A 223 24.28 -0.72 19.22
CA TYR A 223 24.65 -0.31 17.86
C TYR A 223 25.11 -1.41 16.89
N ASN A 224 24.15 -2.11 16.28
CA ASN A 224 24.44 -2.86 15.06
C ASN A 224 24.04 -2.08 13.80
N LEU A 225 25.04 -1.43 13.20
CA LEU A 225 25.08 -0.99 11.80
C LEU A 225 24.93 -2.16 10.79
N GLU A 226 24.67 -3.39 11.24
CA GLU A 226 24.77 -4.62 10.46
C GLU A 226 23.71 -4.78 9.36
N ASN A 227 22.65 -3.96 9.36
CA ASN A 227 21.66 -3.95 8.29
C ASN A 227 22.06 -3.05 7.10
N LEU A 228 23.13 -2.25 7.23
CA LEU A 228 23.82 -1.62 6.10
C LEU A 228 25.03 -2.49 5.75
N ARG A 229 24.81 -3.58 5.03
CA ARG A 229 25.94 -4.24 4.35
C ARG A 229 26.41 -3.32 3.23
N PHE A 230 27.51 -2.61 3.48
CA PHE A 230 28.28 -2.01 2.39
C PHE A 230 28.73 -3.15 1.48
N VAL A 231 28.12 -3.25 0.29
CA VAL A 231 28.64 -4.09 -0.78
C VAL A 231 29.71 -3.24 -1.46
N PRO A 232 31.01 -3.48 -1.24
CA PRO A 232 32.02 -2.81 -2.05
C PRO A 232 31.75 -3.15 -3.52
N PRO A 233 31.89 -2.19 -4.45
CA PRO A 233 31.80 -2.53 -5.86
C PRO A 233 32.82 -3.63 -6.13
N GLU A 234 32.35 -4.79 -6.58
CA GLU A 234 33.24 -5.84 -7.06
C GLU A 234 34.19 -5.20 -8.08
N GLU A 235 35.50 -5.37 -7.87
CA GLU A 235 36.47 -5.07 -8.91
C GLU A 235 36.11 -5.98 -10.08
N THR A 236 35.35 -5.44 -11.03
CA THR A 236 35.23 -6.04 -12.35
C THR A 236 36.65 -6.11 -12.88
N VAL A 237 37.25 -7.30 -12.79
CA VAL A 237 38.43 -7.66 -13.55
C VAL A 237 37.96 -7.62 -15.00
N VAL A 238 38.08 -6.44 -15.61
CA VAL A 238 37.96 -6.27 -17.06
C VAL A 238 39.06 -7.15 -17.64
N PRO A 239 38.74 -8.22 -18.39
CA PRO A 239 39.78 -8.93 -19.11
C PRO A 239 40.44 -7.93 -20.06
N ASP A 240 41.77 -7.91 -20.04
CA ASP A 240 42.62 -7.04 -20.85
C ASP A 240 42.38 -7.34 -22.34
N VAL A 241 41.35 -6.72 -22.91
CA VAL A 241 41.13 -6.70 -24.35
C VAL A 241 42.13 -5.71 -24.91
N ARG A 242 43.28 -6.23 -25.34
CA ARG A 242 44.21 -5.50 -26.20
C ARG A 242 43.44 -4.94 -27.39
N ILE A 243 43.22 -3.63 -27.38
CA ILE A 243 42.74 -2.89 -28.54
C ILE A 243 43.93 -2.84 -29.50
N GLU A 244 43.89 -3.63 -30.58
CA GLU A 244 44.78 -3.39 -31.71
C GLU A 244 44.48 -2.00 -32.28
N GLU A 245 45.45 -1.09 -32.15
CA GLU A 245 45.39 0.23 -32.76
C GLU A 245 45.29 0.10 -34.28
N LYS A 246 44.11 0.36 -34.84
CA LYS A 246 43.98 0.60 -36.28
C LYS A 246 44.70 1.91 -36.63
N PRO A 247 45.60 1.93 -37.62
CA PRO A 247 46.34 3.14 -37.97
C PRO A 247 45.39 4.23 -38.47
N LEU A 248 45.57 5.45 -37.94
CA LEU A 248 44.85 6.65 -38.34
C LEU A 248 45.04 6.94 -39.84
N MET A 249 43.95 7.17 -40.56
CA MET A 249 44.00 7.71 -41.91
C MET A 249 44.47 9.18 -41.89
N PRO A 250 45.29 9.61 -42.86
CA PRO A 250 45.86 10.95 -42.86
C PRO A 250 44.81 12.03 -43.14
N GLN A 251 44.77 13.06 -42.28
CA GLN A 251 43.94 14.24 -42.47
C GLN A 251 44.43 15.06 -43.67
N ARG A 252 43.51 15.33 -44.61
CA ARG A 252 43.74 16.27 -45.72
C ARG A 252 43.70 17.70 -45.19
N ASN A 253 44.85 18.38 -45.28
CA ASN A 253 44.96 19.83 -45.13
C ASN A 253 44.14 20.55 -46.22
N SER A 254 43.22 21.43 -45.81
CA SER A 254 42.72 22.49 -46.70
C SER A 254 42.92 23.85 -46.04
N THR A 255 43.90 24.57 -46.57
CA THR A 255 44.30 25.92 -46.24
C THR A 255 43.23 26.95 -46.64
N ARG A 256 42.91 27.83 -45.69
CA ARG A 256 42.56 29.27 -45.79
C ARG A 256 41.98 29.82 -47.12
N GLY A 257 40.77 30.36 -47.02
CA GLY A 257 40.25 31.37 -47.95
C GLY A 257 39.17 32.22 -47.28
N SER A 258 39.53 33.43 -46.85
CA SER A 258 38.61 34.42 -46.28
C SER A 258 37.68 35.01 -47.36
N ARG A 259 36.40 35.24 -47.03
CA ARG A 259 35.58 36.25 -47.69
C ARG A 259 34.44 36.75 -46.80
N LYS A 260 34.20 38.05 -46.93
CA LYS A 260 33.51 38.99 -46.05
C LYS A 260 31.98 38.84 -46.04
N SER A 261 31.43 39.29 -44.90
CA SER A 261 30.10 39.87 -44.61
C SER A 261 29.09 40.09 -45.75
N THR A 262 27.81 39.86 -45.45
CA THR A 262 26.76 40.91 -45.55
C THR A 262 25.54 40.58 -44.68
N ASN A 263 25.09 41.61 -43.95
CA ASN A 263 23.81 41.71 -43.24
C ASN A 263 22.62 41.69 -44.21
N SER A 264 21.51 41.05 -43.83
CA SER A 264 20.17 41.52 -44.22
C SER A 264 19.09 41.03 -43.26
N LYS A 265 18.52 41.98 -42.50
CA LYS A 265 17.25 41.86 -41.77
C LYS A 265 16.11 41.68 -42.79
N THR A 266 15.19 40.74 -42.55
CA THR A 266 13.79 40.91 -43.02
C THR A 266 12.80 40.29 -42.04
N ARG A 267 11.85 41.14 -41.60
CA ARG A 267 10.62 40.84 -40.84
C ARG A 267 9.61 40.08 -41.70
N GLN A 268 8.78 39.22 -41.11
CA GLN A 268 7.30 39.13 -41.27
C GLN A 268 6.80 37.88 -40.52
N ALA A 269 6.00 37.99 -39.45
CA ALA A 269 4.59 38.41 -39.36
C ALA A 269 3.64 37.21 -39.33
N THR A 270 2.96 37.13 -38.19
CA THR A 270 1.86 36.26 -37.78
C THR A 270 0.65 36.31 -38.73
N LYS A 271 -0.04 35.16 -38.90
CA LYS A 271 -1.44 35.12 -39.35
C LYS A 271 -2.27 34.20 -38.46
N ARG A 272 -3.06 34.84 -37.60
CA ARG A 272 -4.28 34.31 -36.97
C ARG A 272 -5.33 34.08 -38.07
N LYS A 273 -6.08 32.97 -38.00
CA LYS A 273 -7.36 32.81 -38.71
C LYS A 273 -8.49 32.72 -37.69
N VAL A 274 -9.39 33.70 -37.79
CA VAL A 274 -10.68 33.80 -37.10
C VAL A 274 -11.75 33.19 -38.01
N SER A 275 -12.67 32.38 -37.47
CA SER A 275 -13.97 32.11 -38.10
C SER A 275 -15.11 32.54 -37.18
N ARG A 276 -16.00 33.36 -37.73
CA ARG A 276 -17.11 34.07 -37.08
C ARG A 276 -18.33 33.19 -36.80
N ARG A 277 -19.02 33.54 -35.70
CA ARG A 277 -20.41 33.22 -35.29
C ARG A 277 -21.46 33.49 -36.39
N LYS A 278 -22.58 32.75 -36.34
CA LYS A 278 -23.94 33.26 -36.62
C LYS A 278 -24.89 32.90 -35.47
N LYS A 279 -25.73 33.87 -35.09
CA LYS A 279 -26.82 33.84 -34.10
C LYS A 279 -28.15 33.54 -34.79
N SER A 280 -29.08 32.89 -34.07
CA SER A 280 -30.54 33.14 -34.09
C SER A 280 -31.13 32.48 -32.82
N SER A 281 -31.48 33.20 -31.75
CA SER A 281 -32.69 34.01 -31.53
C SER A 281 -33.96 33.22 -31.14
N ILE A 282 -34.37 33.39 -29.87
CA ILE A 282 -35.77 33.57 -29.36
C ILE A 282 -36.63 32.28 -29.22
N LYS A 283 -37.25 31.92 -28.07
CA LYS A 283 -38.38 32.58 -27.34
C LYS A 283 -38.60 31.87 -25.96
N LYS A 284 -38.80 32.59 -24.84
CA LYS A 284 -40.02 32.61 -23.95
C LYS A 284 -40.80 31.28 -23.93
N LEU A 285 -41.04 30.63 -22.80
CA LEU A 285 -41.62 31.05 -21.51
C LEU A 285 -41.09 30.15 -20.38
#